data_AF-A0A9X1KBZ2-F1
#
_entry.id   AF-A0A9X1KBZ2-F1
#
_cell.length_a   1.000
_cell.length_b   1.000
_cell.length_c   1.000
_cell.angle_alpha   90.00
_cell.angle_beta   90.00
_cell.angle_gamma   90.00
#
_symmetry.space_group_name_H-M   'P 1'
#
loop_
_entity.id
_entity.type
_entity.pdbx_description
1 polymer ?
#
loop_
_entity_poly.entity_id
_entity_poly.type
_entity_poly.pdbx_seq_one_letter_code
_entity_poly.pdbx_strand_id
1 'polypeptide(L)'
;YLELDSIRKKNKKIKDFIKATRENRGSRKYTLEIIRKKANTTRDIVDIRNYLIIKTFDWYTLPIEKRKLNKNDKEHLDHFANYLEKVNEWGRFEMISFSSLLFLFDTNYISQRLTEIERKIEKYNDFEIFHPILSSLYNNAFLLMLERKNIHFSKQYLQKFEATH
;
A
#
# COMPACT_ATOMS: atom_id res chain seq x y z
N TYR A 1 -5.83 -16.51 -17.10
CA TYR A 1 -4.44 -17.00 -17.14
C TYR A 1 -3.41 -15.94 -17.58
N LEU A 2 -3.68 -15.12 -18.62
CA LEU A 2 -2.74 -14.08 -19.09
C LEU A 2 -2.48 -12.93 -18.10
N GLU A 3 -3.44 -12.54 -17.26
CA GLU A 3 -3.26 -11.46 -16.26
C GLU A 3 -2.36 -11.86 -15.08
N LEU A 4 -2.40 -13.13 -14.65
CA LEU A 4 -1.58 -13.63 -13.55
C LEU A 4 -0.08 -13.59 -13.88
N ASP A 5 0.29 -13.90 -15.12
CA ASP A 5 1.69 -13.84 -15.59
C ASP A 5 2.18 -12.40 -15.73
N SER A 6 1.30 -11.48 -16.14
CA SER A 6 1.58 -10.04 -16.15
C SER A 6 1.89 -9.53 -14.73
N ILE A 7 1.04 -9.85 -13.76
CA ILE A 7 1.22 -9.46 -12.36
C ILE A 7 2.50 -10.07 -11.77
N ARG A 8 2.77 -11.35 -12.03
CA ARG A 8 3.99 -12.04 -11.59
C ARG A 8 5.24 -11.38 -12.14
N LYS A 9 5.27 -11.06 -13.44
CA LYS A 9 6.40 -10.34 -14.07
C LYS A 9 6.60 -8.96 -13.46
N LYS A 10 5.51 -8.22 -13.21
CA LYS A 10 5.56 -6.90 -12.56
C LYS A 10 6.11 -7.01 -11.12
N ASN A 11 5.64 -7.97 -10.34
CA ASN A 11 6.13 -8.22 -8.97
C ASN A 11 7.60 -8.67 -8.94
N LYS A 12 8.04 -9.49 -9.91
CA LYS A 12 9.45 -9.88 -10.04
C LYS A 12 10.35 -8.65 -10.24
N LYS A 13 9.96 -7.71 -11.10
CA LYS A 13 10.72 -6.46 -11.31
C LYS A 13 10.86 -5.62 -10.04
N ILE A 14 9.84 -5.57 -9.19
CA ILE A 14 9.94 -4.90 -7.88
C ILE A 14 10.95 -5.60 -6.99
N LYS A 15 10.90 -6.93 -6.92
CA LYS A 15 11.84 -7.72 -6.11
C LYS A 15 13.28 -7.50 -6.58
N ASP A 16 13.49 -7.48 -7.89
CA ASP A 16 14.79 -7.19 -8.51
C ASP A 16 15.25 -5.76 -8.18
N PHE A 17 14.34 -4.78 -8.21
CA PHE A 17 14.63 -3.42 -7.77
C PHE A 17 15.04 -3.35 -6.29
N ILE A 18 14.28 -3.97 -5.39
CA ILE A 18 14.58 -3.99 -3.94
C ILE A 18 15.96 -4.62 -3.71
N LYS A 19 16.27 -5.72 -4.41
CA LYS A 19 17.59 -6.35 -4.35
C LYS A 19 18.69 -5.40 -4.85
N ALA A 20 18.49 -4.78 -6.01
CA ALA A 20 19.43 -3.83 -6.59
C ALA A 20 19.64 -2.58 -5.72
N THR A 21 18.61 -2.10 -5.00
CA THR A 21 18.74 -0.98 -4.06
C THR A 21 19.57 -1.28 -2.82
N ARG A 22 19.64 -2.55 -2.40
CA ARG A 22 20.53 -2.98 -1.32
C ARG A 22 22.00 -3.01 -1.76
N GLU A 23 22.24 -3.17 -3.06
CA GLU A 23 23.56 -3.43 -3.63
C GLU A 23 24.17 -2.21 -4.36
N ASN A 24 23.38 -1.21 -4.84
CA ASN A 24 23.93 -0.01 -5.50
C ASN A 24 22.94 1.19 -5.64
N ARG A 25 23.41 2.45 -5.53
CA ARG A 25 22.56 3.67 -5.64
C ARG A 25 22.24 4.10 -7.08
N GLY A 26 23.12 3.84 -8.05
CA GLY A 26 22.95 4.27 -9.46
C GLY A 26 21.82 3.53 -10.20
N SER A 27 21.65 2.23 -9.94
CA SER A 27 20.59 1.39 -10.53
C SER A 27 19.18 1.83 -10.10
N ARG A 28 19.07 2.47 -8.93
CA ARG A 28 17.80 2.91 -8.36
C ARG A 28 17.13 4.00 -9.16
N LYS A 29 17.86 5.08 -9.47
CA LYS A 29 17.31 6.26 -10.16
C LYS A 29 16.82 5.86 -11.55
N TYR A 30 17.62 5.07 -12.26
CA TYR A 30 17.29 4.51 -13.56
C TYR A 30 16.01 3.65 -13.52
N THR A 31 15.91 2.74 -12.55
CA THR A 31 14.74 1.87 -12.43
C THR A 31 13.48 2.65 -12.03
N LEU A 32 13.59 3.64 -11.13
CA LEU A 32 12.48 4.52 -10.78
C LEU A 32 11.97 5.29 -12.01
N GLU A 33 12.86 5.79 -12.87
CA GLU A 33 12.47 6.47 -14.10
C GLU A 33 11.73 5.54 -15.08
N ILE A 34 12.19 4.30 -15.25
CA ILE A 34 11.50 3.30 -16.09
C ILE A 34 10.10 3.03 -15.56
N ILE A 35 9.97 2.79 -14.26
CA ILE A 35 8.69 2.45 -13.63
C ILE A 35 7.75 3.66 -13.65
N ARG A 36 8.27 4.87 -13.44
CA ARG A 36 7.51 6.11 -13.58
C ARG A 36 6.97 6.30 -14.99
N LYS A 37 7.82 6.14 -16.02
CA LYS A 37 7.40 6.22 -17.42
C LYS A 37 6.28 5.22 -17.69
N LYS A 38 6.45 3.99 -17.22
CA LYS A 38 5.46 2.94 -17.41
C LYS A 38 4.12 3.27 -16.74
N ALA A 39 4.11 3.70 -15.48
CA ALA A 39 2.90 4.10 -14.77
C ALA A 39 2.17 5.25 -15.47
N ASN A 40 2.91 6.23 -16.00
CA ASN A 40 2.34 7.34 -16.76
C ASN A 40 1.73 6.90 -18.10
N THR A 41 2.36 5.94 -18.80
CA THR A 41 1.91 5.47 -20.12
C THR A 41 0.74 4.49 -20.02
N THR A 42 0.81 3.50 -19.13
CA THR A 42 -0.19 2.43 -19.08
C THR A 42 -1.41 2.81 -18.26
N ARG A 43 -1.24 3.67 -17.24
CA ARG A 43 -2.25 3.95 -16.21
C ARG A 43 -2.84 2.67 -15.58
N ASP A 44 -2.09 1.58 -15.65
CA ASP A 44 -2.46 0.29 -15.08
C ASP A 44 -2.26 0.33 -13.57
N ILE A 45 -3.24 -0.20 -12.82
CA ILE A 45 -3.26 -0.10 -11.36
C ILE A 45 -2.03 -0.73 -10.70
N VAL A 46 -1.52 -1.82 -11.27
CA VAL A 46 -0.34 -2.52 -10.77
C VAL A 46 0.92 -1.69 -11.02
N ASP A 47 1.03 -1.08 -12.20
CA ASP A 47 2.15 -0.20 -12.53
C ASP A 47 2.16 1.07 -11.67
N ILE A 48 0.99 1.69 -11.45
CA ILE A 48 0.80 2.83 -10.54
C ILE A 48 1.21 2.46 -9.11
N ARG A 49 0.67 1.35 -8.59
CA ARG A 49 0.99 0.85 -7.25
C ARG A 49 2.49 0.60 -7.07
N ASN A 50 3.12 -0.03 -8.05
CA ASN A 50 4.54 -0.33 -8.00
C ASN A 50 5.40 0.94 -8.04
N TYR A 51 5.02 1.91 -8.86
CA TYR A 51 5.65 3.22 -8.87
C TYR A 51 5.59 3.89 -7.50
N LEU A 52 4.39 3.94 -6.89
CA LEU A 52 4.19 4.54 -5.57
C LEU A 52 5.07 3.86 -4.50
N ILE A 53 5.04 2.52 -4.40
CA ILE A 53 5.89 1.77 -3.45
C ILE A 53 7.36 2.15 -3.60
N ILE A 54 7.86 2.13 -4.84
CA ILE A 54 9.28 2.35 -5.11
C ILE A 54 9.68 3.80 -4.86
N LYS A 55 8.81 4.75 -5.21
CA LYS A 55 8.97 6.18 -4.96
C LYS A 55 9.08 6.47 -3.46
N THR A 56 8.33 5.74 -2.65
CA THR A 56 8.21 5.99 -1.20
C THR A 56 9.03 5.02 -0.36
N PHE A 57 9.75 4.08 -0.99
CA PHE A 57 10.46 2.99 -0.32
C PHE A 57 11.37 3.45 0.82
N ASP A 58 12.08 4.56 0.66
CA ASP A 58 13.04 5.06 1.67
C ASP A 58 12.46 6.08 2.65
N TRP A 59 11.16 6.38 2.59
CA TRP A 59 10.59 7.46 3.38
C TRP A 59 10.80 7.29 4.88
N TYR A 60 10.85 6.04 5.36
CA TYR A 60 11.13 5.73 6.76
C TYR A 60 12.53 6.20 7.22
N THR A 61 13.49 6.35 6.30
CA THR A 61 14.84 6.88 6.58
C THR A 61 14.92 8.41 6.48
N LEU A 62 13.87 9.06 5.96
CA LEU A 62 13.84 10.49 5.72
C LEU A 62 13.05 11.23 6.81
N PRO A 63 13.46 12.46 7.17
CA PRO A 63 12.65 13.37 7.97
C PRO A 63 11.29 13.65 7.31
N ILE A 64 10.26 13.88 8.12
CA ILE A 64 8.86 14.05 7.66
C ILE A 64 8.75 15.18 6.63
N GLU A 65 9.52 16.26 6.78
CA GLU A 65 9.49 17.44 5.91
C GLU A 65 9.96 17.13 4.47
N LYS A 66 10.72 16.04 4.30
CA LYS A 66 11.23 15.58 3.00
C LYS A 66 10.32 14.53 2.35
N ARG A 67 9.32 14.00 3.07
CA ARG A 67 8.35 13.02 2.59
C ARG A 67 7.22 13.71 1.82
N LYS A 68 7.48 14.07 0.56
CA LYS A 68 6.53 14.83 -0.27
C LYS A 68 6.24 14.14 -1.60
N LEU A 69 4.95 14.05 -1.93
CA LEU A 69 4.45 13.69 -3.25
C LEU A 69 4.32 14.94 -4.12
N ASN A 70 4.79 14.87 -5.37
CA ASN A 70 4.51 15.92 -6.35
C ASN A 70 3.09 15.77 -6.93
N LYS A 71 2.65 16.70 -7.79
CA LYS A 71 1.31 16.68 -8.40
C LYS A 71 0.99 15.36 -9.11
N ASN A 72 1.90 14.87 -9.94
CA ASN A 72 1.72 13.62 -10.69
C ASN A 72 1.70 12.38 -9.76
N ASP A 73 2.45 12.41 -8.67
CA ASP A 73 2.42 11.34 -7.67
C ASP A 73 1.07 11.31 -6.93
N LYS A 74 0.48 12.48 -6.65
CA LYS A 74 -0.85 12.60 -6.07
C LYS A 74 -1.94 12.13 -7.03
N GLU A 75 -1.88 12.51 -8.31
CA GLU A 75 -2.81 12.01 -9.33
C GLU A 75 -2.80 10.47 -9.43
N HIS A 76 -1.62 9.86 -9.30
CA HIS A 76 -1.47 8.41 -9.23
C HIS A 76 -2.06 7.81 -7.94
N LEU A 77 -1.86 8.46 -6.80
CA LEU A 77 -2.45 8.03 -5.53
C LEU A 77 -3.98 8.12 -5.57
N ASP A 78 -4.53 9.21 -6.12
CA ASP A 78 -5.97 9.41 -6.28
C ASP A 78 -6.56 8.39 -7.25
N HIS A 79 -5.87 8.09 -8.36
CA HIS A 79 -6.28 7.04 -9.28
C HIS A 79 -6.33 5.67 -8.59
N PHE A 80 -5.32 5.39 -7.75
CA PHE A 80 -5.27 4.15 -6.98
C PHE A 80 -6.34 4.08 -5.89
N ALA A 81 -6.64 5.19 -5.19
CA ALA A 81 -7.74 5.28 -4.23
C ALA A 81 -9.09 5.02 -4.91
N ASN A 82 -9.36 5.70 -6.03
CA ASN A 82 -10.58 5.52 -6.83
C ASN A 82 -10.77 4.07 -7.30
N TYR A 83 -9.68 3.35 -7.59
CA TYR A 83 -9.75 1.92 -7.88
C TYR A 83 -10.21 1.13 -6.65
N LEU A 84 -9.57 1.33 -5.50
CA LEU A 84 -9.89 0.60 -4.26
C LEU A 84 -11.35 0.80 -3.80
N GLU A 85 -11.92 1.97 -4.05
CA GLU A 85 -13.33 2.29 -3.77
C GLU A 85 -14.30 1.56 -4.69
N LYS A 86 -13.94 1.34 -5.96
CA LYS A 86 -14.79 0.69 -6.96
C LYS A 86 -14.73 -0.83 -6.91
N VAL A 87 -13.69 -1.41 -6.31
CA VAL A 87 -13.55 -2.86 -6.21
C VAL A 87 -14.58 -3.41 -5.23
N ASN A 88 -15.47 -4.26 -5.75
CA ASN A 88 -16.53 -4.90 -4.97
C ASN A 88 -15.97 -5.80 -3.86
N GLU A 89 -14.92 -6.57 -4.12
CA GLU A 89 -14.33 -7.50 -3.16
C GLU A 89 -12.81 -7.38 -3.18
N TRP A 90 -12.22 -7.10 -2.01
CA TRP A 90 -10.78 -6.95 -1.88
C TRP A 90 -10.13 -8.33 -1.82
N GLY A 91 -9.37 -8.65 -2.87
CA GLY A 91 -8.50 -9.81 -2.87
C GLY A 91 -7.17 -9.53 -2.20
N ARG A 92 -6.25 -10.49 -2.31
CA ARG A 92 -4.87 -10.34 -1.80
C ARG A 92 -4.15 -9.14 -2.41
N PHE A 93 -4.42 -8.80 -3.68
CA PHE A 93 -3.76 -7.67 -4.33
C PHE A 93 -4.14 -6.36 -3.66
N GLU A 94 -5.44 -6.11 -3.46
CA GLU A 94 -5.97 -4.89 -2.84
C GLU A 94 -5.46 -4.75 -1.41
N MET A 95 -5.60 -5.81 -0.60
CA MET A 95 -5.20 -5.82 0.80
C MET A 95 -3.69 -5.52 0.99
N ILE A 96 -2.83 -6.20 0.22
CA ILE A 96 -1.37 -5.99 0.29
C ILE A 96 -1.02 -4.59 -0.23
N SER A 97 -1.64 -4.17 -1.34
CA SER A 97 -1.35 -2.87 -1.95
C SER A 97 -1.74 -1.72 -1.01
N PHE A 98 -2.93 -1.79 -0.41
CA PHE A 98 -3.40 -0.81 0.57
C PHE A 98 -2.51 -0.80 1.82
N SER A 99 -2.16 -1.96 2.39
CA SER A 99 -1.25 -2.05 3.54
C SER A 99 0.13 -1.46 3.23
N SER A 100 0.69 -1.75 2.05
CA SER A 100 2.02 -1.25 1.64
C SER A 100 2.08 0.27 1.40
N LEU A 101 0.94 0.89 1.11
CA LEU A 101 0.81 2.32 0.83
C LEU A 101 0.06 3.08 1.92
N LEU A 102 -0.23 2.42 3.05
CA LEU A 102 -1.12 2.91 4.11
C LEU A 102 -0.76 4.34 4.57
N PHE A 103 0.54 4.59 4.77
CA PHE A 103 1.06 5.87 5.25
C PHE A 103 0.85 7.05 4.29
N LEU A 104 0.53 6.79 3.02
CA LEU A 104 0.23 7.83 2.03
C LEU A 104 -1.20 8.36 2.14
N PHE A 105 -2.10 7.64 2.81
CA PHE A 105 -3.50 8.04 2.93
C PHE A 105 -3.77 8.81 4.23
N ASP A 106 -4.74 9.72 4.19
CA ASP A 106 -5.19 10.41 5.39
C ASP A 106 -5.92 9.48 6.35
N THR A 107 -5.91 9.84 7.63
CA THR A 107 -6.46 9.00 8.71
C THR A 107 -7.93 8.66 8.51
N ASN A 108 -8.73 9.61 8.00
CA ASN A 108 -10.15 9.39 7.73
C ASN A 108 -10.38 8.33 6.65
N TYR A 109 -9.61 8.42 5.56
CA TYR A 109 -9.68 7.44 4.47
C TYR A 109 -9.31 6.04 4.98
N ILE A 110 -8.23 5.93 5.77
CA ILE A 110 -7.79 4.66 6.36
C ILE A 110 -8.90 4.04 7.22
N SER A 111 -9.48 4.84 8.12
CA SER A 111 -10.53 4.38 9.04
C SER A 111 -11.77 3.88 8.29
N GLN A 112 -12.21 4.64 7.28
CA GLN A 112 -13.35 4.24 6.46
C GLN A 112 -13.07 2.94 5.71
N ARG A 113 -11.92 2.83 5.02
CA ARG A 113 -11.56 1.63 4.26
C ARG A 113 -11.46 0.40 5.17
N LEU A 114 -10.84 0.54 6.34
CA LEU A 114 -10.72 -0.57 7.29
C LEU A 114 -12.07 -1.06 7.79
N THR A 115 -12.98 -0.15 8.12
CA THR A 115 -14.34 -0.49 8.53
C THR A 115 -15.09 -1.25 7.42
N GLU A 116 -14.89 -0.88 6.16
CA GLU A 116 -15.52 -1.58 5.03
C GLU A 116 -14.93 -2.98 4.79
N ILE A 117 -13.62 -3.14 4.96
CA ILE A 117 -12.95 -4.45 4.87
C ILE A 117 -13.48 -5.38 5.98
N GLU A 118 -13.57 -4.89 7.22
CA GLU A 118 -14.09 -5.62 8.37
C GLU A 118 -15.52 -6.13 8.13
N ARG A 119 -16.43 -5.23 7.72
CA ARG A 119 -17.82 -5.58 7.41
C ARG A 119 -17.93 -6.67 6.35
N LYS A 120 -17.05 -6.65 5.35
CA LYS A 120 -17.06 -7.67 4.29
C LYS A 120 -16.56 -9.01 4.82
N ILE A 121 -15.50 -9.04 5.61
CA ILE A 121 -14.96 -10.28 6.18
C ILE A 121 -15.97 -10.93 7.12
N GLU A 122 -16.63 -10.13 7.97
CA GLU A 122 -17.73 -10.61 8.82
C GLU A 122 -18.88 -11.21 8.00
N LYS A 123 -19.24 -10.59 6.87
CA LYS A 123 -20.34 -11.06 6.02
C LYS A 123 -20.07 -12.41 5.35
N TYR A 124 -18.83 -12.67 4.94
CA TYR A 124 -18.49 -13.86 4.14
C TYR A 124 -17.85 -14.99 4.94
N ASN A 125 -17.61 -14.82 6.25
CA ASN A 125 -16.90 -15.79 7.09
C ASN A 125 -15.49 -16.17 6.57
N ASP A 126 -14.87 -15.34 5.73
CA ASP A 126 -13.57 -15.56 5.08
C ASP A 126 -12.36 -15.32 6.02
N PHE A 127 -12.57 -15.50 7.33
CA PHE A 127 -11.61 -15.11 8.36
C PHE A 127 -10.23 -15.77 8.16
N GLU A 128 -10.16 -17.07 7.83
CA GLU A 128 -8.88 -17.80 7.76
C GLU A 128 -7.89 -17.26 6.71
N ILE A 129 -8.37 -16.79 5.56
CA ILE A 129 -7.48 -16.38 4.45
C ILE A 129 -6.94 -14.96 4.68
N PHE A 130 -7.71 -14.11 5.36
CA PHE A 130 -7.41 -12.69 5.50
C PHE A 130 -6.85 -12.29 6.87
N HIS A 131 -6.99 -13.15 7.89
CA HIS A 131 -6.54 -12.85 9.25
C HIS A 131 -5.08 -12.37 9.35
N PRO A 132 -4.09 -13.02 8.71
CA PRO A 132 -2.70 -12.55 8.82
C PRO A 132 -2.47 -11.18 8.18
N ILE A 133 -3.17 -10.89 7.08
CA ILE A 133 -3.04 -9.63 6.36
C ILE A 133 -3.73 -8.51 7.15
N LEU A 134 -4.91 -8.77 7.70
CA LEU A 134 -5.63 -7.86 8.58
C LEU A 134 -4.82 -7.52 9.82
N SER A 135 -4.25 -8.52 10.49
CA SER A 135 -3.42 -8.33 11.68
C SER A 135 -2.21 -7.43 11.37
N SER A 136 -1.51 -7.69 10.26
CA SER A 136 -0.43 -6.81 9.79
C SER A 136 -0.93 -5.38 9.50
N LEU A 137 -2.15 -5.24 8.99
CA LEU A 137 -2.73 -3.95 8.65
C LEU A 137 -3.10 -3.16 9.91
N TYR A 138 -3.68 -3.80 10.93
CA TYR A 138 -3.94 -3.18 12.23
C TYR A 138 -2.66 -2.74 12.92
N ASN A 139 -1.60 -3.56 12.89
CA ASN A 139 -0.31 -3.16 13.44
C ASN A 139 0.27 -1.93 12.70
N ASN A 140 0.25 -1.95 11.37
CA ASN A 140 0.72 -0.82 10.56
C ASN A 140 -0.11 0.45 10.82
N ALA A 141 -1.43 0.32 10.95
CA ALA A 141 -2.33 1.42 11.28
C ALA A 141 -2.06 1.96 12.69
N PHE A 142 -1.89 1.09 13.68
CA PHE A 142 -1.53 1.48 15.04
C PHE A 142 -0.25 2.32 15.08
N LEU A 143 0.84 1.83 14.48
CA LEU A 143 2.12 2.54 14.44
C LEU A 143 2.01 3.88 13.71
N LEU A 144 1.27 3.92 12.60
CA LEU A 144 1.04 5.14 11.84
C LEU A 144 0.23 6.17 12.65
N MET A 145 -0.78 5.73 13.42
CA MET A 145 -1.56 6.63 14.26
C MET A 145 -0.75 7.18 15.43
N LEU A 146 0.19 6.41 15.98
CA LEU A 146 1.16 6.91 16.95
C LEU A 146 2.05 8.01 16.35
N GLU A 147 2.59 7.78 15.15
CA GLU A 147 3.40 8.78 14.44
C GLU A 147 2.61 10.08 14.20
N ARG A 148 1.31 9.95 13.88
CA ARG A 148 0.39 11.08 13.68
C ARG A 148 -0.15 11.67 14.98
N LYS A 149 0.28 11.18 16.15
CA LYS A 149 -0.20 11.59 17.49
C LYS A 149 -1.72 11.46 17.66
N ASN A 150 -2.35 10.53 16.94
CA ASN A 150 -3.78 10.25 17.04
C ASN A 150 -4.03 9.10 18.03
N ILE A 151 -4.09 9.46 19.32
CA ILE A 151 -4.22 8.50 20.44
C ILE A 151 -5.52 7.68 20.37
N HIS A 152 -6.60 8.30 19.89
CA HIS A 152 -7.90 7.64 19.78
C HIS A 152 -7.83 6.44 18.83
N PHE A 153 -7.39 6.68 17.58
CA PHE A 153 -7.27 5.61 16.59
C PHE A 153 -6.13 4.64 16.90
N SER A 154 -5.03 5.10 17.52
CA SER A 154 -3.97 4.16 17.91
C SER A 154 -4.47 3.12 18.91
N LYS A 155 -5.22 3.55 19.94
CA LYS A 155 -5.80 2.61 20.92
C LYS A 155 -6.77 1.63 20.24
N GLN A 156 -7.62 2.15 19.34
CA GLN A 156 -8.58 1.32 18.61
C GLN A 156 -7.89 0.24 17.76
N TYR A 157 -6.85 0.59 16.99
CA TYR A 157 -6.17 -0.38 16.14
C TYR A 157 -5.31 -1.37 16.93
N LEU A 158 -4.76 -0.97 18.09
CA LEU A 158 -4.07 -1.89 18.98
C LEU A 158 -5.01 -2.97 19.52
N GLN A 159 -6.21 -2.59 19.99
CA GLN A 159 -7.21 -3.54 20.47
C GLN A 159 -7.65 -4.51 19.36
N LYS A 160 -7.81 -4.01 18.13
CA LYS A 160 -8.12 -4.86 16.97
C LYS A 160 -6.98 -5.82 16.62
N PHE A 161 -5.73 -5.38 16.74
CA PHE A 161 -4.56 -6.23 16.54
C PHE A 161 -4.48 -7.37 17.56
N GLU A 162 -4.71 -7.06 18.84
CA GLU A 162 -4.75 -8.06 19.93
C GLU A 162 -5.88 -9.08 19.73
N ALA A 163 -7.06 -8.65 19.26
CA ALA A 163 -8.17 -9.54 18.95
C ALA A 163 -7.94 -10.46 17.73
N THR A 164 -6.88 -10.22 16.96
CA THR A 164 -6.45 -11.08 15.84
C THR A 164 -5.29 -12.01 16.19
N HIS A 165 -5.03 -12.26 17.47
CA HIS A 165 -4.06 -13.24 17.97
C HIS A 165 -4.73 -14.17 18.97
#